data_AF-A0A182ESU2-F1
#
_entry.id   AF-A0A182ESU2-F1
#
_cell.length_a   1.000
_cell.length_b   1.000
_cell.length_c   1.000
_cell.angle_alpha   90.00
_cell.angle_beta   90.00
_cell.angle_gamma   90.00
#
_symmetry.space_group_name_H-M   'P 1'
#
loop_
_entity.id
_entity.type
_entity.pdbx_description
1 polymer ?
#
loop_
_entity_poly.entity_id
_entity_poly.type
_entity_poly.pdbx_seq_one_letter_code
_entity_poly.pdbx_strand_id
1 'polypeptide(L)' 'MLKISKIFIPVAFFIFLTLVESPEAVTPSAIKECSDNQFKCNNDKCIPLSWRCDGDEDCPEGEDEDKC' A
#
# COMPACT_ATOMS: atom_id res chain seq x y z
N MET A 1 9.11 -42.00 -30.33
CA MET A 1 9.04 -40.99 -31.40
C MET A 1 7.59 -40.53 -31.54
N LEU A 2 7.25 -39.37 -30.97
CA LEU A 2 6.26 -38.43 -31.51
C LEU A 2 6.58 -37.07 -30.88
N LYS A 3 6.96 -36.12 -31.74
CA LYS A 3 7.53 -34.81 -31.40
C LYS A 3 6.40 -33.85 -31.04
N ILE A 4 6.13 -33.62 -29.75
CA ILE A 4 5.40 -32.43 -29.29
C ILE A 4 6.33 -31.23 -29.40
N SER A 5 6.33 -30.64 -30.58
CA SER A 5 7.14 -29.49 -30.96
C SER A 5 6.80 -28.28 -30.08
N LYS A 6 7.76 -27.87 -29.23
CA LYS A 6 7.98 -26.49 -28.76
C LYS A 6 6.81 -25.83 -28.01
N ILE A 7 6.58 -26.19 -26.74
CA ILE A 7 6.06 -25.23 -25.75
C ILE A 7 7.21 -24.89 -24.79
N PHE A 8 7.87 -23.79 -25.11
CA PHE A 8 8.89 -23.13 -24.32
C PHE A 8 8.15 -22.07 -23.50
N ILE A 9 7.54 -22.47 -22.38
CA ILE A 9 6.93 -21.49 -21.46
C ILE A 9 7.70 -21.61 -20.16
N PRO A 10 8.52 -20.60 -19.82
CA PRO A 10 9.38 -20.65 -18.65
C PRO A 10 8.51 -20.77 -17.40
N VAL A 11 9.16 -21.07 -16.29
CA VAL A 11 8.65 -21.28 -14.93
C VAL A 11 7.98 -20.01 -14.34
N ALA A 12 7.03 -19.42 -15.07
CA ALA A 12 6.34 -18.16 -14.80
C ALA A 12 4.81 -18.28 -14.99
N PHE A 13 4.31 -19.38 -15.57
CA PHE A 13 2.90 -19.49 -15.95
C PHE A 13 2.04 -20.41 -15.03
N PHE A 14 2.67 -21.24 -14.19
CA PHE A 14 1.96 -22.08 -13.22
C PHE A 14 1.78 -21.44 -11.83
N ILE A 15 2.29 -20.22 -11.65
CA ILE A 15 2.02 -19.37 -10.48
C ILE A 15 0.62 -18.72 -10.58
N PHE A 16 -0.33 -19.40 -11.23
CA PHE A 16 -1.66 -18.89 -11.57
C PHE A 16 -2.82 -19.67 -10.94
N LEU A 17 -2.57 -20.77 -10.20
CA LEU A 17 -3.62 -21.60 -9.62
C LEU A 17 -3.47 -21.94 -8.12
N THR A 18 -2.30 -21.78 -7.52
CA THR A 18 -2.11 -22.05 -6.09
C THR A 18 -1.90 -20.76 -5.33
N LEU A 19 -2.95 -19.97 -5.14
CA LEU A 19 -2.92 -18.66 -4.47
C LEU A 19 -2.41 -17.61 -5.50
N VAL A 20 -3.23 -16.74 -6.10
CA VAL A 20 -3.76 -15.55 -5.42
C VAL A 20 -3.36 -15.53 -3.94
N GLU A 21 -2.05 -15.50 -3.73
CA GLU A 21 -1.45 -14.94 -2.54
C GLU A 21 -1.19 -13.52 -3.01
N SER A 22 -1.95 -12.58 -2.48
CA SER A 22 -1.62 -11.18 -2.63
C SER A 22 -0.35 -10.94 -1.81
N PRO A 23 0.87 -10.80 -2.37
CA PRO A 23 1.75 -9.85 -1.74
C PRO A 23 1.09 -8.51 -2.07
N GLU A 24 0.49 -7.88 -1.08
CA GLU A 24 -0.08 -6.54 -1.20
C GLU A 24 0.79 -5.71 -2.15
N ALA A 25 0.22 -5.34 -3.30
CA ALA A 25 0.72 -4.33 -4.21
C ALA A 25 2.24 -4.06 -4.15
N VAL A 26 3.03 -4.72 -5.00
CA VAL A 26 4.33 -4.15 -5.40
C VAL A 26 4.07 -2.95 -6.31
N THR A 27 3.47 -1.90 -5.76
CA THR A 27 3.71 -0.53 -6.20
C THR A 27 5.13 -0.18 -5.74
N PRO A 28 5.79 0.86 -6.30
CA PRO A 28 7.01 1.41 -5.74
C PRO A 28 6.75 2.03 -4.35
N SER A 29 6.41 1.20 -3.36
CA SER A 29 6.17 1.55 -1.96
C SER A 29 7.50 1.41 -1.20
N ALA A 30 8.42 2.30 -1.52
CA ALA A 30 9.61 2.55 -0.70
C ALA A 30 9.84 4.06 -0.50
N ILE A 31 8.76 4.84 -0.64
CA ILE A 31 8.61 6.14 0.01
C ILE A 31 7.42 5.91 0.93
N LYS A 32 7.66 5.86 2.25
CA LYS A 32 6.60 5.65 3.25
C LYS A 32 5.78 6.92 3.37
N GLU A 33 5.02 7.23 2.32
CA GLU A 33 4.01 8.27 2.36
C GLU A 33 2.76 7.69 3.07
N CYS A 34 2.02 8.54 3.77
CA CYS A 34 0.77 8.12 4.41
C CYS A 34 -0.18 7.57 3.35
N SER A 35 -1.05 6.62 3.74
CA SER A 35 -2.09 6.10 2.83
C SER A 35 -3.01 7.24 2.38
N ASP A 36 -3.68 7.09 1.23
CA ASP A 36 -4.64 8.07 0.70
C ASP A 36 -5.75 8.46 1.71
N ASN A 37 -6.03 7.57 2.68
CA ASN A 37 -7.02 7.76 3.74
C ASN A 37 -6.42 8.19 5.09
N GLN A 38 -5.20 8.74 5.08
CA GLN A 38 -4.51 9.25 6.26
C GLN A 38 -4.07 10.70 6.07
N PHE A 39 -4.09 11.45 7.17
CA PHE A 39 -3.48 12.77 7.27
C PHE A 39 -2.05 12.64 7.78
N LYS A 40 -1.13 13.39 7.16
CA LYS A 40 0.29 13.41 7.51
C LYS A 40 0.58 14.59 8.43
N CYS A 41 0.92 14.30 9.68
CA CYS A 41 1.49 15.25 10.62
C CYS A 41 2.88 15.74 10.14
N ASN A 42 3.33 16.88 10.65
CA ASN A 42 4.63 17.48 10.34
C ASN A 42 5.81 16.58 10.73
N ASN A 43 5.65 15.71 11.73
CA ASN A 43 6.65 14.74 12.18
C ASN A 43 6.56 13.39 11.45
N ASP A 44 6.03 13.37 10.21
CA ASP A 44 5.83 12.16 9.40
C ASP A 44 4.92 11.08 10.05
N LYS A 45 4.24 11.41 11.16
CA LYS A 45 3.18 10.57 11.75
C LYS A 45 1.95 10.60 10.83
N CYS A 46 1.36 9.44 10.59
CA CYS A 46 0.11 9.34 9.85
C CYS A 46 -1.03 9.05 10.84
N ILE A 47 -2.09 9.86 10.79
CA ILE A 47 -3.33 9.65 11.53
C ILE A 47 -4.46 9.38 10.52
N PRO A 48 -5.57 8.73 10.91
CA PRO A 48 -6.77 8.64 10.08
C PRO A 48 -7.25 10.01 9.60
N LEU A 49 -7.68 10.12 8.34
CA LEU A 49 -8.28 11.36 7.83
C LEU A 49 -9.53 11.80 8.62
N SER A 50 -10.19 10.87 9.33
CA SER A 50 -11.32 11.14 10.21
C SER A 50 -10.95 11.86 11.51
N TRP A 51 -9.67 11.86 11.89
CA TRP A 51 -9.17 12.53 13.08
C TRP A 51 -8.74 13.97 12.81
N ARG A 52 -8.72 14.39 11.55
CA ARG A 52 -8.49 15.79 11.23
C ARG A 52 -9.74 16.59 11.57
N CYS A 53 -9.60 17.63 12.39
CA CYS A 53 -10.68 18.52 12.80
C CYS A 53 -11.78 17.81 13.61
N ASP A 54 -11.39 16.81 14.41
CA ASP A 54 -12.34 16.07 15.24
C ASP A 54 -12.45 16.61 16.68
N GLY A 55 -11.58 17.57 17.03
CA GLY A 55 -11.55 18.25 18.32
C GLY A 55 -10.58 17.66 19.33
N ASP A 56 -9.85 16.60 18.98
CA ASP A 56 -8.77 16.02 19.78
C ASP A 56 -7.40 16.29 19.13
N GLU A 57 -6.36 16.54 19.94
CA GLU A 57 -5.00 16.76 19.43
C GLU A 57 -4.31 15.40 19.16
N ASP A 58 -4.42 14.88 17.94
CA ASP A 58 -3.77 13.63 17.54
C ASP A 58 -2.39 13.83 16.92
N CYS A 59 -2.10 14.97 16.29
CA CYS A 59 -0.74 15.31 15.89
C CYS A 59 0.07 15.89 17.05
N PRO A 60 1.41 15.75 17.05
CA PRO A 60 2.27 16.12 18.19
C PRO A 60 2.20 17.59 18.59
N GLU A 61 1.91 18.49 17.64
CA GLU A 61 1.72 19.92 17.90
C GLU A 61 0.27 20.35 17.64
N GLY A 62 -0.68 19.40 17.54
CA GLY A 62 -2.08 19.69 17.25
C GLY A 62 -2.34 20.22 15.82
N GLU A 63 -1.39 20.04 14.88
CA GLU A 63 -1.54 20.60 13.53
C GLU A 63 -2.72 20.02 12.72
N ASP A 64 -3.28 18.89 13.16
CA ASP A 64 -4.53 18.31 12.69
C ASP A 64 -5.77 19.15 13.03
N GLU A 65 -5.68 20.00 14.05
CA GLU A 65 -6.74 20.89 14.54
C GLU A 65 -6.53 22.37 14.15
N ASP A 66 -5.35 22.74 13.65
CA ASP A 66 -4.99 24.14 13.34
C ASP A 66 -5.70 24.75 12.12
N LYS A 67 -6.08 23.93 11.12
CA LYS A 67 -6.63 24.39 9.82
C LYS A 67 -7.81 23.55 9.35
N CYS A 68 -8.90 23.79 10.05
CA CYS A 68 -10.27 23.48 9.66
C CYS A 68 -10.87 24.69 8.91
#